data_AF-A0A9D4QEA0-F1
#
_entry.id   AF-A0A9D4QEA0-F1
#
_cell.length_a   1.000
_cell.length_b   1.000
_cell.length_c   1.000
_cell.angle_alpha   90.00
_cell.angle_beta   90.00
_cell.angle_gamma   90.00
#
_symmetry.space_group_name_H-M   'P 1'
#
loop_
_entity.id
_entity.type
_entity.pdbx_description
1 polymer ?
#
loop_
_entity_poly.entity_id
_entity_poly.type
_entity_poly.pdbx_seq_one_letter_code
_entity_poly.pdbx_strand_id
1 'polypeptide(L)'
;MLQLEEVYLNMHAVIPSKSPALTSSRLTIDLLERMLELDADKRPTATEALAHPYLASLADPSDEPSAEPCDQSFEDRDLSVHEWKRLVYEETTSFVPPAAANSDV
;
A
#
# COMPACT_ATOMS: atom_id res chain seq x y z
N MET A 1 -8.32 41.75 -3.78
CA MET A 1 -8.22 41.02 -2.50
C MET A 1 -9.19 39.83 -2.42
N LEU A 2 -10.11 39.63 -3.37
CA LEU A 2 -11.03 38.48 -3.41
C LEU A 2 -10.57 37.32 -4.32
N GLN A 3 -9.53 37.51 -5.14
CA GLN A 3 -9.01 36.46 -6.04
C GLN A 3 -8.04 35.49 -5.36
N LEU A 4 -7.53 35.81 -4.16
CA LEU A 4 -6.56 34.98 -3.43
C LEU A 4 -7.23 33.94 -2.52
N GLU A 5 -8.50 34.14 -2.16
CA GLU A 5 -9.26 33.19 -1.35
C GLU A 5 -9.85 32.03 -2.18
N GLU A 6 -10.24 32.26 -3.44
CA GLU A 6 -10.76 31.20 -4.32
C GLU A 6 -9.68 30.18 -4.74
N VAL A 7 -8.44 30.63 -4.93
CA VAL A 7 -7.31 29.74 -5.31
C VAL A 7 -6.93 28.80 -4.16
N TYR A 8 -7.05 29.26 -2.91
CA TYR A 8 -6.78 28.44 -1.72
C TYR A 8 -7.84 27.35 -1.50
N LEU A 9 -9.09 27.60 -1.91
CA LEU A 9 -10.19 26.65 -1.78
C LEU A 9 -10.11 25.54 -2.85
N ASN A 10 -9.60 25.83 -4.05
CA ASN A 10 -9.53 24.85 -5.14
C ASN A 10 -8.30 23.90 -5.08
N MET A 11 -7.26 24.22 -4.32
CA MET A 11 -6.06 23.36 -4.22
C MET A 11 -6.15 22.27 -3.13
N HIS A 12 -7.18 22.30 -2.28
CA HIS A 12 -7.40 21.32 -1.21
C HIS A 12 -8.45 20.24 -1.54
N ALA A 13 -8.97 20.20 -2.77
CA ALA A 13 -10.07 19.32 -3.17
C ALA A 13 -9.66 17.92 -3.70
N VAL A 14 -8.55 17.34 -3.23
CA VAL A 14 -8.18 15.93 -3.54
C VAL A 14 -7.91 15.09 -2.28
N ILE A 15 -7.95 15.67 -1.08
CA ILE A 15 -8.03 14.87 0.16
C ILE A 15 -9.18 15.45 0.98
N PRO A 16 -10.32 14.76 1.14
CA PRO A 16 -11.39 15.24 1.99
C PRO A 16 -10.86 15.37 3.43
N SER A 17 -10.53 16.59 3.84
CA SER A 17 -10.14 16.94 5.20
C SER A 17 -11.38 16.97 6.11
N LYS A 18 -12.02 15.81 6.29
CA LYS A 18 -13.10 15.66 7.27
C LYS A 18 -13.12 14.25 7.82
N SER A 19 -12.34 14.02 8.87
CA SER A 19 -12.68 12.98 9.85
C SER A 19 -12.12 13.34 11.23
N PRO A 20 -12.76 14.27 11.98
CA PRO A 20 -12.48 14.47 13.40
C PRO A 20 -12.96 13.29 14.28
N ALA A 21 -12.85 12.05 13.81
CA ALA A 21 -13.35 10.84 14.49
C ALA A 21 -12.45 9.60 14.30
N LEU A 22 -11.21 9.75 13.83
CA LEU A 22 -10.32 8.59 13.67
C LEU A 22 -9.76 8.07 15.01
N THR A 23 -9.85 8.82 16.11
CA THR A 23 -9.09 8.53 17.34
C THR A 23 -9.88 7.93 18.50
N SER A 24 -11.19 7.65 18.36
CA SER A 24 -12.01 7.20 19.52
C SER A 24 -13.14 6.21 19.19
N SER A 25 -13.15 5.57 18.03
CA SER A 25 -14.12 4.49 17.78
C SER A 25 -13.62 3.20 18.43
N ARG A 26 -14.51 2.46 19.10
CA ARG A 26 -14.16 1.15 19.73
C ARG A 26 -13.55 0.18 18.72
N LEU A 27 -13.99 0.23 17.46
CA LEU A 27 -13.48 -0.61 16.39
C LEU A 27 -12.06 -0.24 15.94
N THR A 28 -11.71 1.05 15.99
CA THR A 28 -10.33 1.48 15.67
C THR A 28 -9.37 1.05 16.77
N ILE A 29 -9.78 1.22 18.03
CA ILE A 29 -8.99 0.79 19.18
C ILE A 29 -8.81 -0.72 19.17
N ASP A 30 -9.87 -1.51 18.92
CA ASP A 30 -9.80 -2.98 18.82
C ASP A 30 -8.81 -3.43 17.73
N LEU A 31 -8.88 -2.82 16.54
CA LEU A 31 -7.93 -3.13 15.46
C LEU A 31 -6.49 -2.82 15.87
N LEU A 32 -6.25 -1.65 16.48
CA LEU A 32 -4.92 -1.24 16.91
C LEU A 32 -4.37 -2.13 18.03
N GLU A 33 -5.19 -2.51 19.01
CA GLU A 33 -4.80 -3.43 20.08
C GLU A 33 -4.33 -4.77 19.51
N ARG A 34 -5.04 -5.30 18.50
CA ARG A 34 -4.65 -6.54 17.82
C ARG A 34 -3.37 -6.40 17.01
N MET A 35 -3.18 -5.27 16.32
CA MET A 35 -1.98 -5.02 15.51
C MET A 35 -0.72 -4.75 16.35
N LEU A 36 -0.89 -4.16 17.54
CA LEU A 36 0.19 -3.79 18.46
C LEU A 36 0.44 -4.84 19.55
N GLU A 37 0.06 -6.09 19.29
CA GLU A 37 0.40 -7.23 20.12
C GLU A 37 1.93 -7.44 20.14
N LEU A 38 2.50 -7.66 21.33
CA LEU A 38 3.95 -7.78 21.52
C LEU A 38 4.47 -9.08 20.90
N ASP A 39 3.67 -10.12 20.99
CA ASP A 39 3.95 -11.42 20.39
C ASP A 39 3.61 -11.37 18.89
N ALA A 40 4.63 -11.43 18.04
CA ALA A 40 4.46 -11.30 16.60
C ALA A 40 3.55 -12.38 16.00
N ASP A 41 3.57 -13.59 16.56
CA ASP A 41 2.79 -14.73 16.07
C ASP A 41 1.29 -14.58 16.39
N LYS A 42 0.94 -13.66 17.29
CA LYS A 42 -0.45 -13.34 17.65
C LYS A 42 -1.01 -12.13 16.90
N ARG A 43 -0.18 -11.39 16.17
CA ARG A 43 -0.65 -10.27 15.35
C ARG A 43 -1.52 -10.79 14.21
N PRO A 44 -2.59 -10.07 13.83
CA PRO A 44 -3.38 -10.44 12.67
C PRO A 44 -2.55 -10.32 11.40
N THR A 45 -2.80 -11.21 10.45
CA THR A 45 -2.31 -11.08 9.07
C THR A 45 -2.97 -9.90 8.36
N ALA A 46 -2.39 -9.47 7.22
CA ALA A 46 -2.99 -8.41 6.41
C ALA A 46 -4.42 -8.76 5.97
N THR A 47 -4.65 -10.01 5.56
CA THR A 47 -5.98 -10.51 5.18
C THR A 47 -6.99 -10.46 6.32
N GLU A 48 -6.59 -10.87 7.54
CA GLU A 48 -7.47 -10.80 8.71
C GLU A 48 -7.74 -9.36 9.15
N ALA A 49 -6.76 -8.47 9.00
CA ALA A 49 -6.93 -7.05 9.28
C ALA A 49 -7.87 -6.36 8.27
N LEU A 50 -7.78 -6.68 6.98
CA LEU A 50 -8.68 -6.16 5.94
C LEU A 50 -10.13 -6.61 6.15
N ALA A 51 -10.34 -7.82 6.66
CA ALA A 51 -11.66 -8.33 7.04
C ALA A 51 -12.23 -7.71 8.34
N HIS A 52 -11.49 -6.84 9.02
CA HIS A 52 -11.91 -6.26 10.29
C HIS A 52 -13.11 -5.29 10.10
N PRO A 53 -14.12 -5.28 10.99
CA PRO A 53 -15.31 -4.42 10.86
C PRO A 53 -15.02 -2.92 10.74
N TYR A 54 -13.86 -2.47 11.25
CA TYR A 54 -13.39 -1.10 11.06
C TYR A 54 -13.18 -0.74 9.58
N LEU A 55 -12.73 -1.69 8.76
CA LEU A 55 -12.43 -1.50 7.33
C LEU A 55 -13.56 -1.97 6.42
N ALA A 56 -14.69 -2.44 6.95
CA ALA A 56 -15.77 -3.04 6.17
C ALA A 56 -16.39 -2.10 5.11
N SER A 57 -16.30 -0.78 5.29
CA SER A 57 -16.76 0.19 4.29
C SER A 57 -15.77 0.42 3.14
N LEU A 58 -14.55 -0.08 3.28
CA LEU A 58 -13.45 0.09 2.33
C LEU A 58 -13.06 -1.24 1.67
N ALA A 59 -13.30 -2.37 2.34
CA ALA A 59 -12.90 -3.69 1.88
C ALA A 59 -13.69 -4.12 0.63
N ASP A 60 -12.96 -4.53 -0.40
CA ASP A 60 -13.51 -5.18 -1.60
C ASP A 60 -12.65 -6.41 -1.93
N PRO A 61 -13.13 -7.62 -1.62
CA PRO A 61 -12.37 -8.85 -1.90
C PRO A 61 -12.03 -9.06 -3.39
N SER A 62 -12.74 -8.38 -4.30
CA SER A 62 -12.46 -8.46 -5.74
C SER A 62 -11.36 -7.50 -6.21
N ASP A 63 -11.04 -6.48 -5.41
CA ASP A 63 -9.98 -5.48 -5.66
C ASP A 63 -8.77 -5.66 -4.72
N GLU A 64 -8.70 -6.78 -4.00
CA GLU A 64 -7.61 -7.16 -3.08
C GLU A 64 -6.86 -8.42 -3.57
N PRO A 65 -6.26 -8.43 -4.77
CA PRO A 65 -5.58 -9.61 -5.30
C PRO A 65 -4.27 -9.90 -4.56
N SER A 66 -3.93 -11.19 -4.47
CA SER A 66 -2.58 -11.62 -4.05
C SER A 66 -1.60 -11.52 -5.22
N ALA A 67 -0.34 -11.24 -4.91
CA ALA A 67 0.71 -11.25 -5.91
C ALA A 67 1.10 -12.69 -6.31
N GLU A 68 1.63 -12.85 -7.52
CA GLU A 68 2.24 -14.10 -7.95
C GLU A 68 3.49 -14.42 -7.11
N PRO A 69 3.86 -15.71 -6.95
CA PRO A 69 5.06 -16.09 -6.24
C PRO A 69 6.31 -15.42 -6.83
N CYS A 70 7.07 -14.72 -5.98
CA CYS A 70 8.34 -14.10 -6.37
C CYS A 70 9.50 -15.10 -6.21
N ASP A 71 10.30 -15.30 -7.26
CA ASP A 71 11.52 -16.10 -7.19
C ASP A 71 12.60 -15.37 -6.38
N GLN A 72 12.83 -15.84 -5.16
CA GLN A 72 13.86 -15.32 -4.24
C GLN A 72 15.08 -16.24 -4.15
N SER A 73 15.26 -17.19 -5.07
CA SER A 73 16.40 -18.13 -5.07
C SER A 73 17.77 -17.46 -5.24
N PHE A 74 17.80 -16.16 -5.50
CA PHE A 74 19.03 -15.37 -5.57
C PHE A 74 19.56 -14.96 -4.19
N GLU A 75 18.72 -14.90 -3.15
CA GLU A 75 19.10 -14.44 -1.80
C GLU A 75 20.19 -15.32 -1.18
N ASP A 76 20.16 -16.62 -1.43
CA ASP A 76 21.13 -17.59 -0.91
C ASP A 76 22.39 -17.72 -1.79
N ARG A 77 22.53 -16.94 -2.86
CA ARG A 77 23.67 -17.05 -3.79
C ARG A 77 24.83 -16.17 -3.35
N ASP A 78 26.00 -16.78 -3.20
CA ASP A 78 27.26 -16.04 -3.03
C ASP A 78 27.85 -15.69 -4.40
N LEU A 79 27.56 -14.47 -4.87
CA LEU A 79 28.01 -13.95 -6.17
C LEU A 79 28.99 -12.80 -6.00
N SER A 80 29.95 -12.72 -6.91
CA SER A 80 30.86 -11.57 -6.96
C SER A 80 30.12 -10.28 -7.36
N VAL A 81 30.72 -9.13 -7.04
CA VAL A 81 30.21 -7.81 -7.47
C VAL A 81 30.01 -7.73 -8.99
N HIS A 82 30.88 -8.38 -9.77
CA HIS A 82 30.77 -8.37 -11.22
C HIS A 82 29.54 -9.16 -11.71
N GLU A 83 29.23 -10.29 -11.08
CA GLU A 83 28.06 -11.10 -11.41
C GLU A 83 26.77 -10.39 -11.03
N TRP A 84 26.71 -9.75 -9.86
CA TRP A 84 25.58 -8.91 -9.48
C TRP A 84 25.33 -7.77 -10.46
N LYS A 85 26.39 -7.06 -10.88
CA LYS A 85 26.29 -6.01 -11.89
C LYS A 85 25.71 -6.51 -13.21
N ARG A 86 26.12 -7.71 -13.64
CA ARG A 86 25.57 -8.33 -14.85
C ARG A 86 24.08 -8.62 -14.70
N LEU A 87 23.65 -9.24 -13.60
CA LEU A 87 22.23 -9.57 -13.37
C LEU A 87 21.35 -8.31 -13.34
N VAL A 88 21.79 -7.26 -12.65
CA VAL A 88 21.07 -5.97 -12.63
C VAL A 88 20.99 -5.35 -14.02
N TYR A 89 22.08 -5.42 -14.80
CA TYR A 89 22.09 -4.94 -16.18
C TYR A 89 21.10 -5.71 -17.06
N GLU A 90 21.10 -7.05 -16.96
CA GLU A 90 20.16 -7.91 -17.68
C GLU A 90 18.71 -7.53 -17.37
N GLU A 91 18.35 -7.42 -16.08
CA GLU A 91 16.99 -7.05 -15.64
C GLU A 91 16.57 -5.66 -16.14
N THR A 92 17.50 -4.70 -16.12
CA THR A 92 17.24 -3.34 -16.64
C THR A 92 16.94 -3.36 -18.13
N THR A 93 17.62 -4.22 -18.90
CA THR A 93 17.42 -4.32 -20.35
C THR A 93 16.20 -5.15 -20.74
N SER A 94 15.74 -6.07 -19.91
CA SER A 94 14.55 -6.89 -20.14
C SER A 94 13.24 -6.25 -19.66
N PHE A 95 13.32 -5.12 -18.96
CA PHE A 95 12.13 -4.42 -18.46
C PHE A 95 11.16 -4.04 -19.59
N VAL A 96 9.91 -4.46 -19.43
CA VAL A 96 8.79 -4.06 -20.30
C VAL A 96 7.93 -3.08 -19.51
N PRO A 97 7.76 -1.82 -19.98
CA PRO A 97 6.91 -0.86 -19.29
C PRO A 97 5.47 -1.37 -19.25
N PRO A 98 4.73 -1.13 -18.16
CA PRO A 98 3.31 -1.45 -18.12
C PRO A 98 2.60 -0.70 -19.25
N ALA A 99 1.60 -1.34 -19.85
CA ALA A 99 0.75 -0.67 -20.83
C ALA A 99 0.25 0.64 -20.21
N ALA A 100 0.41 1.76 -20.92
CA ALA A 100 -0.13 3.03 -20.45
C ALA A 100 -1.61 2.81 -20.17
N ALA A 101 -2.00 2.95 -18.90
CA ALA A 101 -3.41 2.93 -18.54
C ALA A 101 -4.05 4.06 -19.35
N ASN A 102 -4.86 3.70 -20.35
CA ASN A 102 -5.58 4.68 -21.14
C ASN A 102 -6.39 5.51 -20.15
N SER A 103 -6.04 6.79 -20.04
CA SER A 103 -6.79 7.77 -19.28
C SER A 103 -8.10 8.01 -20.04
N ASP A 104 -9.09 7.17 -19.78
CA ASP A 104 -10.45 7.38 -20.25
C ASP A 104 -11.13 8.43 -19.34
N VAL A 105 -11.16 9.65 -19.87
CA VAL A 105 -12.07 10.79 -19.58
C VAL A 105 -11.86 11.58 -18.29
#